data_AF-A0A9D5UHC6-F1
#
_entry.id   AF-A0A9D5UHC6-F1
#
_cell.length_a   1.000
_cell.length_b   1.000
_cell.length_c   1.000
_cell.angle_alpha   90.00
_cell.angle_beta   90.00
_cell.angle_gamma   90.00
#
_symmetry.space_group_name_H-M   'P 1'
#
loop_
_entity.id
_entity.type
_entity.pdbx_description
1 polymer ?
#
loop_
_entity_poly.entity_id
_entity_poly.type
_entity_poly.pdbx_seq_one_letter_code
_entity_poly.pdbx_strand_id
1 'polypeptide(L)'
;MGAPQVSTSTAGPAEATADYLDQRTGIAGAVKEFARKVFPDHWSFLLGEIALYSFVVLILSGFFLTMFFVPSMGLIEYHGEPATMNGQLMSEAFASTLHTSFEVRGGLLMRQIHHWSALLFMAAIVTHMMRVFFTGAFRKPRELNWMVGFLLMILGLAAGFTGYSLPDDVLSGNGLRITDGVVKSIPIIGSYMSYFIFGGEFPGEDIIPRLFTLHILVVPGLILALVALHLFFVVLHKHTQYPGGGRTNANVVGFPLFPVYVAKAGGFFFVVFGVIAAMGATMAINNVWNYGPYDPSPVSAGAQPDWYMLFLEGSLRLMPGQTEYVIAGYTLSLNILIPAVVIPGLLFTFLAVYPFLEAAVTKDKREHHVLDRPRNVPVRTGLGVAFLTAFIILALAGSNDLIATHFHLSINAITWVFRVLLFVGPVIAFWITKRICLGLQRKDRELVLHGHETGRIVRFAHGEYIEVHRPLDDQERWLRVNYTAHAPLEIEPATDSRGVRRKGYKKDRRLQRLSRFFYEDRVEPVTPSEVAASHSHGEHDALGAADDTHAVESGSAVGGGSHIVSPDDTGSTTH
;
A
#
# COMPACT_ATOMS: atom_id res chain seq x y z
N MET A 1 37.02 -47.92 41.30
CA MET A 1 35.69 -47.30 41.44
C MET A 1 35.88 -45.80 41.55
N GLY A 2 35.58 -45.06 40.50
CA GLY A 2 35.55 -43.59 40.52
C GLY A 2 34.39 -43.17 39.63
N ALA A 3 33.27 -42.81 40.26
CA ALA A 3 32.13 -42.25 39.54
C ALA A 3 32.52 -40.89 38.96
N PRO A 4 32.15 -40.57 37.70
CA PRO A 4 32.41 -39.25 37.16
C PRO A 4 31.56 -38.23 37.92
N GLN A 5 32.23 -37.23 38.52
CA GLN A 5 31.56 -36.08 39.12
C GLN A 5 30.84 -35.30 38.01
N VAL A 6 29.52 -35.29 38.06
CA VAL A 6 28.68 -34.38 37.27
C VAL A 6 28.92 -32.98 37.84
N SER A 7 29.60 -32.13 37.08
CA SER A 7 29.75 -30.72 37.43
C SER A 7 28.37 -30.05 37.41
N THR A 8 27.80 -29.78 38.58
CA THR A 8 26.61 -28.93 38.72
C THR A 8 27.04 -27.48 38.48
N SER A 9 27.06 -27.08 37.21
CA SER A 9 27.06 -25.66 36.84
C SER A 9 25.80 -25.05 37.43
N THR A 10 25.92 -24.16 38.41
CA THR A 10 24.79 -23.38 38.91
C THR A 10 24.30 -22.51 37.76
N ALA A 11 23.11 -22.82 37.24
CA ALA A 11 22.43 -22.03 36.22
C ALA A 11 22.49 -20.54 36.60
N GLY A 12 22.87 -19.69 35.63
CA GLY A 12 22.94 -18.25 35.89
C GLY A 12 21.56 -17.69 36.31
N PRO A 13 21.46 -16.54 36.99
CA PRO A 13 20.17 -15.99 37.43
C PRO A 13 19.13 -15.87 36.30
N ALA A 14 19.57 -15.58 35.07
CA ALA A 14 18.72 -15.53 33.88
C ALA A 14 18.21 -16.90 33.43
N GLU A 15 19.06 -17.93 33.49
CA GLU A 15 18.72 -19.31 33.15
C GLU A 15 17.75 -19.89 34.19
N ALA A 16 18.01 -19.70 35.48
CA ALA A 16 17.11 -20.11 36.55
C ALA A 16 15.72 -19.44 36.45
N THR A 17 15.67 -18.17 36.03
CA THR A 17 14.40 -17.46 35.79
C THR A 17 13.66 -17.97 34.55
N ALA A 18 14.39 -18.24 33.46
CA ALA A 18 13.83 -18.81 32.25
C ALA A 18 13.24 -20.21 32.51
N ASP A 19 13.98 -21.08 33.23
CA ASP A 19 13.52 -22.41 33.64
C ASP A 19 12.30 -22.32 34.56
N TYR A 20 12.30 -21.41 35.52
CA TYR A 20 11.15 -21.18 36.41
C TYR A 20 9.88 -20.80 35.64
N LEU A 21 10.02 -19.94 34.62
CA LEU A 21 8.92 -19.50 33.77
C LEU A 21 8.44 -20.62 32.86
N ASP A 22 9.37 -21.34 32.24
CA ASP A 22 9.04 -22.43 31.31
C ASP A 22 8.32 -23.58 32.01
N GLN A 23 8.78 -23.97 33.20
CA GLN A 23 8.11 -25.02 34.00
C GLN A 23 6.65 -24.69 34.37
N ARG A 24 6.27 -23.41 34.41
CA ARG A 24 4.90 -22.97 34.73
C ARG A 24 4.01 -22.73 33.53
N THR A 25 4.60 -22.33 32.42
CA THR A 25 3.85 -21.81 31.26
C THR A 25 4.03 -22.65 30.01
N GLY A 26 5.09 -23.45 29.92
CA GLY A 26 5.51 -24.16 28.70
C GLY A 26 5.87 -23.22 27.55
N ILE A 27 6.17 -21.95 27.84
CA ILE A 27 6.31 -20.88 26.85
C ILE A 27 7.52 -21.09 25.93
N ALA A 28 8.53 -21.87 26.33
CA ALA A 28 9.74 -22.09 25.53
C ALA A 28 9.43 -22.73 24.16
N GLY A 29 8.41 -23.61 24.08
CA GLY A 29 7.97 -24.20 22.81
C GLY A 29 7.49 -23.13 21.83
N ALA A 30 6.60 -22.25 22.28
CA ALA A 30 6.07 -21.16 21.45
C ALA A 30 7.16 -20.14 21.09
N VAL A 31 8.04 -19.79 22.04
CA VAL A 31 9.18 -18.88 21.81
C VAL A 31 10.14 -19.45 20.78
N LYS A 32 10.47 -20.74 20.86
CA LYS A 32 11.37 -21.41 19.91
C LYS A 32 10.80 -21.42 18.48
N GLU A 33 9.51 -21.76 18.33
CA GLU A 33 8.85 -21.75 17.02
C GLU A 33 8.77 -20.34 16.42
N PHE A 34 8.47 -19.33 17.25
CA PHE A 34 8.41 -17.95 16.81
C PHE A 34 9.80 -17.39 16.45
N ALA A 35 10.80 -17.65 17.29
CA ALA A 35 12.19 -17.20 17.08
C ALA A 35 12.82 -17.77 15.80
N ARG A 36 12.45 -18.99 15.41
CA ARG A 36 12.93 -19.66 14.19
C ARG A 36 12.15 -19.27 12.93
N LYS A 37 11.07 -18.49 13.05
CA LYS A 37 10.25 -18.09 11.92
C LYS A 37 11.07 -17.28 10.92
N VAL A 38 11.06 -17.71 9.66
CA VAL A 38 11.84 -17.07 8.60
C VAL A 38 11.03 -15.97 7.92
N PHE A 39 11.65 -14.79 7.76
CA PHE A 39 11.11 -13.66 7.02
C PHE A 39 11.96 -13.39 5.78
N PRO A 40 11.34 -13.27 4.59
CA PRO A 40 12.02 -12.90 3.37
C PRO A 40 12.67 -11.52 3.47
N ASP A 41 13.84 -11.36 2.86
CA ASP A 41 14.51 -10.07 2.79
C ASP A 41 14.25 -9.39 1.45
N HIS A 42 13.55 -8.26 1.50
CA HIS A 42 13.38 -7.32 0.40
C HIS A 42 12.92 -5.98 0.97
N TRP A 43 13.47 -4.87 0.49
CA TRP A 43 13.17 -3.52 1.01
C TRP A 43 11.67 -3.20 1.03
N SER A 44 10.92 -3.66 0.02
CA SER A 44 9.48 -3.38 -0.09
C SER A 44 8.63 -4.08 0.98
N PHE A 45 9.20 -5.02 1.73
CA PHE A 45 8.52 -5.68 2.85
C PHE A 45 8.49 -4.80 4.09
N LEU A 46 9.48 -3.91 4.24
CA LEU A 46 9.58 -2.94 5.34
C LEU A 46 8.53 -1.82 5.26
N LEU A 47 7.88 -1.61 4.11
CA LEU A 47 6.85 -0.57 3.94
C LEU A 47 5.68 -0.72 4.92
N GLY A 48 5.30 -1.96 5.26
CA GLY A 48 4.25 -2.21 6.26
C GLY A 48 4.72 -1.91 7.69
N GLU A 49 6.03 -2.06 7.95
CA GLU A 49 6.63 -1.74 9.24
C GLU A 49 6.68 -0.24 9.47
N ILE A 50 6.88 0.59 8.43
CA ILE A 50 6.79 2.05 8.56
C ILE A 50 5.42 2.46 9.10
N ALA A 51 4.34 1.85 8.60
CA ALA A 51 2.98 2.11 9.11
C ALA A 51 2.86 1.67 10.58
N LEU A 52 3.32 0.46 10.91
CA LEU A 52 3.29 -0.05 12.29
C LEU A 52 4.08 0.85 13.26
N TYR A 53 5.28 1.27 12.88
CA TYR A 53 6.16 2.09 13.72
C TYR A 53 5.63 3.51 13.86
N SER A 54 5.10 4.11 12.78
CA SER A 54 4.42 5.41 12.86
C SER A 54 3.20 5.33 13.79
N PHE A 55 2.46 4.22 13.76
CA PHE A 55 1.34 3.98 14.68
C PHE A 55 1.78 3.84 16.15
N VAL A 56 2.91 3.19 16.42
CA VAL A 56 3.49 3.15 17.78
C VAL A 56 3.84 4.57 18.24
N VAL A 57 4.46 5.38 17.38
CA VAL A 57 4.77 6.79 17.71
C VAL A 57 3.49 7.59 17.95
N LEU A 58 2.42 7.37 17.17
CA LEU A 58 1.11 7.99 17.38
C LEU A 58 0.54 7.65 18.76
N ILE A 59 0.59 6.39 19.19
CA ILE A 59 0.10 6.00 20.53
C ILE A 59 0.90 6.70 21.62
N LEU A 60 2.24 6.67 21.54
CA LEU A 60 3.11 7.25 22.57
C LEU A 60 2.95 8.77 22.67
N SER A 61 2.97 9.46 21.52
CA SER A 61 2.78 10.92 21.48
C SER A 61 1.34 11.31 21.81
N GLY A 62 0.34 10.55 21.37
CA GLY A 62 -1.07 10.79 21.67
C GLY A 62 -1.39 10.62 23.15
N PHE A 63 -0.80 9.61 23.80
CA PHE A 63 -0.88 9.45 25.26
C PHE A 63 -0.34 10.69 25.99
N PHE A 64 0.80 11.23 25.54
CA PHE A 64 1.33 12.49 26.09
C PHE A 64 0.36 13.65 25.92
N LEU A 65 -0.17 13.87 24.71
CA LEU A 65 -1.08 14.98 24.42
C LEU A 65 -2.39 14.89 25.19
N THR A 66 -2.89 13.66 25.41
CA THR A 66 -4.13 13.41 26.15
C THR A 66 -4.05 13.93 27.59
N MET A 67 -2.86 14.00 28.19
CA MET A 67 -2.68 14.53 29.54
C MET A 67 -2.89 16.05 29.65
N PHE A 68 -2.86 16.79 28.53
CA PHE A 68 -2.93 18.26 28.50
C PHE A 68 -4.12 18.81 27.71
N PHE A 69 -4.80 17.97 26.91
CA PHE A 69 -5.93 18.39 26.07
C PHE A 69 -7.26 18.34 26.83
N VAL A 70 -8.07 19.40 26.69
CA VAL A 70 -9.41 19.52 27.30
C VAL A 70 -10.47 19.41 26.20
N PRO A 71 -11.21 18.27 26.10
CA PRO A 71 -12.13 18.03 24.99
C PRO A 71 -13.51 18.68 25.24
N SER A 72 -13.58 20.02 25.21
CA SER A 72 -14.80 20.78 25.53
C SER A 72 -15.01 21.95 24.57
N MET A 73 -16.27 22.16 24.18
CA MET A 73 -16.73 23.32 23.39
C MET A 73 -17.15 24.51 24.27
N GLY A 74 -16.94 24.43 25.59
CA GLY A 74 -17.18 25.56 26.49
C GLY A 74 -16.37 26.78 26.07
N LEU A 75 -17.03 27.93 25.96
CA LEU A 75 -16.39 29.17 25.54
C LEU A 75 -15.71 29.86 26.73
N ILE A 76 -14.44 30.22 26.56
CA ILE A 76 -13.65 30.97 27.51
C ILE A 76 -13.01 32.18 26.85
N GLU A 77 -12.76 33.24 27.62
CA GLU A 77 -11.88 34.34 27.20
C GLU A 77 -10.43 33.93 27.43
N TYR A 78 -9.62 33.97 26.38
CA TYR A 78 -8.24 33.51 26.44
C TYR A 78 -7.31 34.55 27.05
N HIS A 79 -6.49 34.11 28.01
CA HIS A 79 -5.41 34.88 28.59
C HIS A 79 -4.17 33.98 28.75
N GLY A 80 -3.18 34.12 27.87
CA GLY A 80 -1.99 33.27 27.86
C GLY A 80 -1.05 33.56 26.69
N GLU A 81 -0.19 32.59 26.36
CA GLU A 81 0.69 32.64 25.18
C GLU A 81 0.11 31.84 23.98
N PRO A 82 -0.07 32.44 22.80
CA PRO A 82 0.54 33.71 22.38
C PRO A 82 -0.32 34.93 22.74
N ALA A 83 0.33 36.02 23.16
CA ALA A 83 -0.34 37.26 23.52
C ALA A 83 -1.25 37.85 22.41
N THR A 84 -1.03 37.47 21.14
CA THR A 84 -1.87 37.86 20.00
C THR A 84 -3.31 37.35 20.07
N MET A 85 -3.57 36.33 20.90
CA MET A 85 -4.89 35.72 21.09
C MET A 85 -5.61 36.21 22.35
N ASN A 86 -4.98 37.09 23.15
CA ASN A 86 -5.55 37.53 24.42
C ASN A 86 -6.85 38.33 24.21
N GLY A 87 -7.87 38.02 25.03
CA GLY A 87 -9.20 38.63 24.97
C GLY A 87 -10.11 38.06 23.89
N GLN A 88 -9.69 37.03 23.16
CA GLN A 88 -10.56 36.32 22.21
C GLN A 88 -11.37 35.24 22.93
N LEU A 89 -12.64 35.11 22.55
CA LEU A 89 -13.47 33.97 22.93
C LEU A 89 -13.09 32.75 22.09
N MET A 90 -12.85 31.62 22.74
CA MET A 90 -12.49 30.35 22.09
C MET A 90 -12.99 29.16 22.91
N SER A 91 -13.07 27.99 22.28
CA SER A 91 -13.35 26.75 23.00
C SER A 91 -12.21 26.38 23.95
N GLU A 92 -12.54 25.68 25.04
CA GLU A 92 -11.55 25.07 25.94
C GLU A 92 -10.62 24.09 25.19
N ALA A 93 -11.12 23.44 24.14
CA ALA A 93 -10.33 22.61 23.24
C ALA A 93 -9.22 23.39 22.53
N PHE A 94 -9.54 24.55 21.94
CA PHE A 94 -8.54 25.39 21.29
C PHE A 94 -7.58 26.02 22.31
N ALA A 95 -8.08 26.49 23.46
CA ALA A 95 -7.24 27.06 24.52
C ALA A 95 -6.23 26.05 25.10
N SER A 96 -6.67 24.81 25.39
CA SER A 96 -5.77 23.74 25.86
C SER A 96 -4.76 23.31 24.79
N THR A 97 -5.11 23.43 23.50
CA THR A 97 -4.18 23.23 22.39
C THR A 97 -3.10 24.31 22.34
N LEU A 98 -3.45 25.58 22.58
CA LEU A 98 -2.48 26.68 22.71
C LEU A 98 -1.56 26.47 23.91
N HIS A 99 -2.14 26.15 25.08
CA HIS A 99 -1.38 25.83 26.29
C HIS A 99 -0.36 24.71 26.05
N THR A 100 -0.78 23.61 25.41
CA THR A 100 0.11 22.51 25.04
C THR A 100 1.23 22.97 24.08
N SER A 101 0.95 23.93 23.21
CA SER A 101 1.92 24.41 22.22
C SER A 101 2.97 25.37 22.83
N PHE A 102 2.55 26.27 23.72
CA PHE A 102 3.43 27.35 24.20
C PHE A 102 3.91 27.20 25.64
N GLU A 103 3.13 26.54 26.50
CA GLU A 103 3.37 26.54 27.94
C GLU A 103 3.85 25.18 28.47
N VAL A 104 3.55 24.08 27.78
CA VAL A 104 4.08 22.75 28.10
C VAL A 104 5.47 22.57 27.50
N ARG A 105 6.48 22.29 28.33
CA ARG A 105 7.86 22.06 27.86
C ARG A 105 7.93 20.88 26.87
N GLY A 106 8.28 21.16 25.62
CA GLY A 106 8.33 20.17 24.54
C GLY A 106 6.95 19.79 23.99
N GLY A 107 5.87 20.46 24.41
CA GLY A 107 4.51 20.15 23.98
C GLY A 107 4.28 20.43 22.50
N LEU A 108 4.79 21.55 21.95
CA LEU A 108 4.74 21.80 20.50
C LEU A 108 5.47 20.72 19.70
N LEU A 109 6.68 20.33 20.13
CA LEU A 109 7.44 19.25 19.48
C LEU A 109 6.63 17.95 19.48
N MET A 110 5.99 17.60 20.60
CA MET A 110 5.18 16.38 20.67
C MET A 110 3.94 16.47 19.78
N ARG A 111 3.26 17.63 19.70
CA ARG A 111 2.16 17.87 18.75
C ARG A 111 2.61 17.70 17.30
N GLN A 112 3.78 18.26 16.94
CA GLN A 112 4.32 18.16 15.59
C GLN A 112 4.76 16.74 15.25
N ILE A 113 5.41 16.02 16.18
CA ILE A 113 5.73 14.59 16.05
C ILE A 113 4.44 13.78 15.84
N HIS A 114 3.40 14.03 16.63
CA HIS A 114 2.12 13.32 16.50
C HIS A 114 1.51 13.54 15.11
N HIS A 115 1.44 14.79 14.66
CA HIS A 115 0.85 15.13 13.36
C HIS A 115 1.67 14.59 12.18
N TRP A 116 3.00 14.69 12.20
CA TRP A 116 3.86 14.09 11.17
C TRP A 116 3.79 12.56 11.18
N SER A 117 3.64 11.95 12.36
CA SER A 117 3.40 10.50 12.47
C SER A 117 2.09 10.11 11.80
N ALA A 118 1.03 10.91 11.92
CA ALA A 118 -0.24 10.67 11.25
C ALA A 118 -0.10 10.74 9.72
N LEU A 119 0.63 11.74 9.20
CA LEU A 119 0.89 11.86 7.77
C LEU A 119 1.71 10.67 7.24
N LEU A 120 2.78 10.29 7.95
CA LEU A 120 3.65 9.19 7.55
C LEU A 120 2.92 7.84 7.69
N PHE A 121 2.09 7.66 8.70
CA PHE A 121 1.24 6.49 8.89
C PHE A 121 0.34 6.26 7.68
N MET A 122 -0.41 7.30 7.25
CA MET A 122 -1.27 7.20 6.08
C MET A 122 -0.48 7.00 4.78
N ALA A 123 0.68 7.66 4.63
CA ALA A 123 1.51 7.52 3.45
C ALA A 123 2.09 6.10 3.36
N ALA A 124 2.51 5.54 4.48
CA ALA A 124 2.99 4.17 4.59
C ALA A 124 1.87 3.14 4.31
N ILE A 125 0.65 3.36 4.78
CA ILE A 125 -0.51 2.52 4.43
C ILE A 125 -0.73 2.53 2.91
N VAL A 126 -0.82 3.70 2.31
CA VAL A 126 -1.07 3.84 0.87
C VAL A 126 0.03 3.17 0.04
N THR A 127 1.30 3.43 0.35
CA THR A 127 2.44 2.80 -0.33
C THR A 127 2.55 1.29 -0.08
N HIS A 128 2.22 0.82 1.13
CA HIS A 128 2.14 -0.60 1.44
C HIS A 128 1.02 -1.29 0.65
N MET A 129 -0.15 -0.67 0.55
CA MET A 129 -1.26 -1.17 -0.26
C MET A 129 -0.88 -1.22 -1.74
N MET A 130 -0.18 -0.21 -2.27
CA MET A 130 0.37 -0.25 -3.62
C MET A 130 1.29 -1.45 -3.83
N ARG A 131 2.21 -1.71 -2.89
CA ARG A 131 3.08 -2.89 -2.94
C ARG A 131 2.23 -4.16 -3.03
N VAL A 132 1.28 -4.34 -2.12
CA VAL A 132 0.43 -5.55 -2.05
C VAL A 132 -0.39 -5.72 -3.34
N PHE A 133 -0.93 -4.62 -3.87
CA PHE A 133 -1.74 -4.60 -5.07
C PHE A 133 -0.92 -4.96 -6.32
N PHE A 134 0.19 -4.26 -6.56
CA PHE A 134 0.99 -4.47 -7.77
C PHE A 134 1.66 -5.85 -7.80
N THR A 135 2.11 -6.35 -6.64
CA THR A 135 2.77 -7.66 -6.55
C THR A 135 1.79 -8.84 -6.42
N GLY A 136 0.48 -8.59 -6.33
CA GLY A 136 -0.53 -9.64 -6.18
C GLY A 136 -0.46 -10.38 -4.84
N ALA A 137 0.01 -9.69 -3.78
CA ALA A 137 0.19 -10.29 -2.46
C ALA A 137 -1.14 -10.49 -1.69
N PHE A 138 -2.26 -10.08 -2.27
CA PHE A 138 -3.62 -10.32 -1.78
C PHE A 138 -4.22 -11.65 -2.27
N ARG A 139 -3.61 -12.30 -3.26
CA ARG A 139 -4.11 -13.58 -3.80
C ARG A 139 -4.11 -14.66 -2.72
N LYS A 140 -4.89 -15.72 -2.95
CA LYS A 140 -5.02 -16.86 -2.04
C LYS A 140 -3.68 -17.28 -1.44
N PRO A 141 -3.56 -17.40 -0.10
CA PRO A 141 -4.62 -17.38 0.93
C PRO A 141 -4.87 -16.01 1.62
N ARG A 142 -4.54 -14.88 1.00
CA ARG A 142 -4.45 -13.57 1.69
C ARG A 142 -5.59 -12.58 1.39
N GLU A 143 -6.69 -13.04 0.81
CA GLU A 143 -7.83 -12.17 0.49
C GLU A 143 -8.46 -11.58 1.76
N LEU A 144 -8.55 -12.36 2.85
CA LEU A 144 -9.02 -11.86 4.14
C LEU A 144 -8.07 -10.84 4.75
N ASN A 145 -6.76 -11.05 4.61
CA ASN A 145 -5.77 -10.11 5.11
C ASN A 145 -5.80 -8.77 4.34
N TRP A 146 -6.14 -8.81 3.05
CA TRP A 146 -6.44 -7.62 2.25
C TRP A 146 -7.64 -6.86 2.80
N MET A 147 -8.74 -7.55 3.13
CA MET A 147 -9.93 -6.90 3.70
C MET A 147 -9.63 -6.27 5.06
N VAL A 148 -8.84 -6.94 5.92
CA VAL A 148 -8.37 -6.35 7.18
C VAL A 148 -7.50 -5.12 6.93
N GLY A 149 -6.56 -5.19 5.98
CA GLY A 149 -5.73 -4.04 5.59
C GLY A 149 -6.54 -2.87 5.00
N PHE A 150 -7.56 -3.16 4.21
CA PHE A 150 -8.51 -2.16 3.71
C PHE A 150 -9.28 -1.50 4.86
N LEU A 151 -9.79 -2.26 5.83
CA LEU A 151 -10.44 -1.70 7.01
C LEU A 151 -9.48 -0.84 7.84
N LEU A 152 -8.22 -1.25 7.98
CA LEU A 152 -7.17 -0.45 8.63
C LEU A 152 -6.93 0.88 7.91
N MET A 153 -6.97 0.90 6.57
CA MET A 153 -6.90 2.16 5.80
C MET A 153 -8.11 3.06 6.10
N ILE A 154 -9.33 2.51 6.11
CA ILE A 154 -10.55 3.28 6.43
C ILE A 154 -10.50 3.82 7.86
N LEU A 155 -10.06 3.02 8.83
CA LEU A 155 -9.87 3.47 10.20
C LEU A 155 -8.74 4.49 10.32
N GLY A 156 -7.68 4.40 9.51
CA GLY A 156 -6.62 5.40 9.45
C GLY A 156 -7.12 6.75 8.94
N LEU A 157 -7.96 6.76 7.89
CA LEU A 157 -8.64 7.97 7.43
C LEU A 157 -9.54 8.55 8.52
N ALA A 158 -10.32 7.70 9.21
CA ALA A 158 -11.15 8.12 10.33
C ALA A 158 -10.32 8.67 11.50
N ALA A 159 -9.21 8.03 11.88
CA ALA A 159 -8.32 8.49 12.94
C ALA A 159 -7.71 9.84 12.62
N GLY A 160 -7.21 10.01 11.39
CA GLY A 160 -6.71 11.30 10.91
C GLY A 160 -7.79 12.36 10.99
N PHE A 161 -8.99 12.07 10.46
CA PHE A 161 -10.14 12.98 10.47
C PHE A 161 -10.55 13.41 11.88
N THR A 162 -10.74 12.45 12.79
CA THR A 162 -11.17 12.75 14.16
C THR A 162 -10.09 13.49 14.95
N GLY A 163 -8.80 13.30 14.63
CA GLY A 163 -7.68 13.93 15.31
C GLY A 163 -7.44 15.39 14.93
N TYR A 164 -7.38 15.70 13.63
CA TYR A 164 -7.21 17.09 13.17
C TYR A 164 -8.41 17.99 13.52
N SER A 165 -9.56 17.36 13.80
CA SER A 165 -10.79 18.05 14.20
C SER A 165 -10.82 18.47 15.67
N LEU A 166 -9.96 17.91 16.53
CA LEU A 166 -9.98 18.18 17.97
C LEU A 166 -9.58 19.61 18.37
N PRO A 167 -8.56 20.24 17.76
CA PRO A 167 -8.12 21.56 18.15
C PRO A 167 -9.17 22.67 18.04
N ASP A 168 -10.22 22.48 17.23
CA ASP A 168 -11.27 23.49 17.00
C ASP A 168 -10.71 24.85 16.50
N ASP A 169 -9.72 24.79 15.62
CA ASP A 169 -9.24 25.94 14.85
C ASP A 169 -10.10 26.19 13.59
N VAL A 170 -9.96 27.38 12.98
CA VAL A 170 -10.75 27.75 11.77
C VAL A 170 -10.67 26.69 10.65
N LEU A 171 -9.51 26.06 10.48
CA LEU A 171 -9.31 25.02 9.47
C LEU A 171 -10.13 23.76 9.78
N SER A 172 -10.04 23.27 11.01
CA SER A 172 -10.73 22.08 11.50
C SER A 172 -12.26 22.25 11.48
N GLY A 173 -12.76 23.38 11.97
CA GLY A 173 -14.20 23.65 12.05
C GLY A 173 -14.87 23.80 10.68
N ASN A 174 -14.17 24.37 9.69
CA ASN A 174 -14.63 24.36 8.30
C ASN A 174 -14.69 22.94 7.72
N GLY A 175 -13.75 22.06 8.08
CA GLY A 175 -13.80 20.63 7.76
C GLY A 175 -15.01 19.93 8.39
N LEU A 176 -15.32 20.22 9.65
CA LEU A 176 -16.53 19.73 10.32
C LEU A 176 -17.81 20.29 9.69
N ARG A 177 -17.79 21.55 9.22
CA ARG A 177 -18.92 22.15 8.49
C ARG A 177 -19.20 21.45 7.17
N ILE A 178 -18.15 21.10 6.41
CA ILE A 178 -18.29 20.28 5.20
C ILE A 178 -18.88 18.92 5.56
N THR A 179 -18.41 18.31 6.65
CA THR A 179 -18.90 17.01 7.12
C THR A 179 -20.38 17.07 7.50
N ASP A 180 -20.84 18.12 8.19
CA ASP A 180 -22.26 18.37 8.47
C ASP A 180 -23.09 18.42 7.16
N GLY A 181 -22.61 19.14 6.16
CA GLY A 181 -23.24 19.21 4.84
C GLY A 181 -23.31 17.84 4.14
N VAL A 182 -22.23 17.06 4.19
CA VAL A 182 -22.19 15.70 3.62
C VAL A 182 -23.17 14.78 4.32
N VAL A 183 -23.21 14.78 5.66
CA VAL A 183 -24.15 13.95 6.44
C VAL A 183 -25.60 14.35 6.12
N LYS A 184 -25.90 15.66 6.08
CA LYS A 184 -27.24 16.16 5.71
C LYS A 184 -27.65 15.82 4.28
N SER A 185 -26.70 15.61 3.37
CA SER A 185 -27.00 15.21 1.99
C SER A 185 -27.58 13.80 1.86
N ILE A 186 -27.43 12.96 2.89
CA ILE A 186 -27.97 11.58 2.91
C ILE A 186 -29.49 11.65 3.01
N PRO A 187 -30.24 11.15 2.00
CA PRO A 187 -31.70 11.18 2.03
C PRO A 187 -32.26 10.42 3.23
N ILE A 188 -33.43 10.84 3.71
CA ILE A 188 -34.23 10.21 4.79
C ILE A 188 -33.62 10.39 6.18
N ILE A 189 -32.35 10.04 6.38
CA ILE A 189 -31.72 10.00 7.71
C ILE A 189 -30.69 11.11 7.97
N GLY A 190 -30.28 11.88 6.96
CA GLY A 190 -29.17 12.82 7.05
C GLY A 190 -29.32 13.88 8.14
N SER A 191 -30.49 14.52 8.24
CA SER A 191 -30.76 15.51 9.30
C SER A 191 -30.73 14.89 10.69
N TYR A 192 -31.33 13.71 10.88
CA TYR A 192 -31.29 12.98 12.16
C TYR A 192 -29.86 12.60 12.55
N MET A 193 -29.06 12.15 11.58
CA MET A 193 -27.66 11.82 11.80
C MET A 193 -26.83 13.05 12.18
N SER A 194 -27.03 14.19 11.52
CA SER A 194 -26.35 15.44 11.87
C SER A 194 -26.68 15.87 13.31
N TYR A 195 -27.96 15.98 13.68
CA TYR A 195 -28.35 16.31 15.06
C TYR A 195 -27.84 15.30 16.08
N PHE A 196 -27.81 14.01 15.72
CA PHE A 196 -27.20 13.00 16.56
C PHE A 196 -25.72 13.30 16.75
N ILE A 197 -24.93 13.45 15.68
CA ILE A 197 -23.47 13.62 15.73
C ILE A 197 -23.05 14.88 16.51
N PHE A 198 -23.69 16.01 16.22
CA PHE A 198 -23.32 17.32 16.79
C PHE A 198 -24.02 17.64 18.11
N GLY A 199 -25.03 16.85 18.53
CA GLY A 199 -25.82 17.12 19.74
C GLY A 199 -26.79 18.29 19.60
N GLY A 200 -27.03 18.78 18.38
CA GLY A 200 -27.86 19.94 18.10
C GLY A 200 -27.63 20.47 16.69
N GLU A 201 -27.99 21.74 16.46
CA GLU A 201 -27.56 22.46 15.26
C GLU A 201 -26.05 22.70 15.30
N PHE A 202 -25.40 22.58 14.15
CA PHE A 202 -23.99 22.88 13.99
C PHE A 202 -23.67 24.32 14.44
N PRO A 203 -22.58 24.58 15.18
CA PRO A 203 -21.46 23.68 15.48
C PRO A 203 -21.76 22.62 16.56
N GLY A 204 -22.72 22.87 17.45
CA GLY A 204 -23.05 21.98 18.57
C GLY A 204 -21.94 21.90 19.63
N GLU A 205 -22.30 21.49 20.85
CA GLU A 205 -21.35 21.43 21.97
C GLU A 205 -20.77 20.02 22.17
N ASP A 206 -21.45 18.99 21.65
CA ASP A 206 -21.12 17.60 21.88
C ASP A 206 -20.03 17.04 20.95
N ILE A 207 -19.75 17.73 19.83
CA ILE A 207 -18.93 17.17 18.75
C ILE A 207 -17.49 16.89 19.19
N ILE A 208 -16.81 17.83 19.85
CA ILE A 208 -15.42 17.64 20.29
C ILE A 208 -15.29 16.53 21.35
N PRO A 209 -16.11 16.48 22.43
CA PRO A 209 -16.10 15.35 23.35
C PRO A 209 -16.29 13.97 22.68
N ARG A 210 -17.18 13.90 21.68
CA ARG A 210 -17.46 12.66 20.93
C ARG A 210 -16.30 12.29 20.01
N LEU A 211 -15.75 13.24 19.26
CA LEU A 211 -14.58 13.04 18.41
C LEU A 211 -13.37 12.64 19.25
N PHE A 212 -13.19 13.23 20.43
CA PHE A 212 -12.14 12.84 21.37
C PHE A 212 -12.28 11.38 21.78
N THR A 213 -13.47 10.96 22.23
CA THR A 213 -13.74 9.56 22.59
C THR A 213 -13.49 8.60 21.42
N LEU A 214 -13.90 8.97 20.21
CA LEU A 214 -13.63 8.18 19.01
C LEU A 214 -12.12 8.13 18.69
N HIS A 215 -11.43 9.26 18.79
CA HIS A 215 -10.03 9.41 18.39
C HIS A 215 -9.05 8.74 19.34
N ILE A 216 -9.30 8.76 20.66
CA ILE A 216 -8.35 8.18 21.63
C ILE A 216 -8.63 6.71 21.92
N LEU A 217 -9.90 6.29 21.91
CA LEU A 217 -10.31 4.98 22.41
C LEU A 217 -10.83 4.07 21.29
N VAL A 218 -11.93 4.47 20.66
CA VAL A 218 -12.67 3.56 19.77
C VAL A 218 -11.87 3.26 18.51
N VAL A 219 -11.41 4.28 17.79
CA VAL A 219 -10.70 4.10 16.52
C VAL A 219 -9.32 3.48 16.74
N PRO A 220 -8.44 3.96 17.63
CA PRO A 220 -7.15 3.32 17.88
C PRO A 220 -7.29 1.91 18.45
N GLY A 221 -8.28 1.66 19.32
CA GLY A 221 -8.56 0.32 19.84
C GLY A 221 -8.93 -0.66 18.73
N LEU A 222 -9.76 -0.25 17.78
CA LEU A 222 -10.09 -1.03 16.58
C LEU A 222 -8.87 -1.22 15.66
N ILE A 223 -8.05 -0.18 15.46
CA ILE A 223 -6.80 -0.29 14.69
C ILE A 223 -5.87 -1.30 15.36
N LEU A 224 -5.67 -1.24 16.68
CA LEU A 224 -4.80 -2.16 17.41
C LEU A 224 -5.29 -3.61 17.29
N ALA A 225 -6.60 -3.85 17.45
CA ALA A 225 -7.19 -5.17 17.29
C ALA A 225 -7.02 -5.70 15.86
N LEU A 226 -7.26 -4.87 14.85
CA LEU A 226 -7.10 -5.26 13.45
C LEU A 226 -5.62 -5.40 13.05
N VAL A 227 -4.68 -4.63 13.60
CA VAL A 227 -3.24 -4.81 13.40
C VAL A 227 -2.80 -6.15 13.98
N ALA A 228 -3.25 -6.50 15.19
CA ALA A 228 -2.97 -7.80 15.78
C ALA A 228 -3.48 -8.95 14.89
N LEU A 229 -4.72 -8.84 14.39
CA LEU A 229 -5.30 -9.80 13.44
C LEU A 229 -4.52 -9.84 12.11
N HIS A 230 -4.11 -8.67 11.59
CA HIS A 230 -3.37 -8.53 10.34
C HIS A 230 -2.00 -9.21 10.44
N LEU A 231 -1.23 -8.92 11.50
CA LEU A 231 0.06 -9.54 11.76
C LEU A 231 -0.08 -11.04 12.05
N PHE A 232 -1.14 -11.45 12.76
CA PHE A 232 -1.44 -12.85 12.97
C PHE A 232 -1.61 -13.60 11.64
N PHE A 233 -2.35 -13.05 10.67
CA PHE A 233 -2.46 -13.68 9.34
C PHE A 233 -1.15 -13.71 8.57
N VAL A 234 -0.28 -12.68 8.71
CA VAL A 234 1.06 -12.69 8.10
C VAL A 234 1.93 -13.80 8.70
N VAL A 235 1.81 -14.03 10.01
CA VAL A 235 2.50 -15.14 10.69
C VAL A 235 1.88 -16.47 10.24
N LEU A 236 0.56 -16.64 10.33
CA LEU A 236 -0.14 -17.90 10.03
C LEU A 236 0.12 -18.38 8.60
N HIS A 237 -0.09 -17.51 7.60
CA HIS A 237 0.05 -17.87 6.19
C HIS A 237 1.47 -17.76 5.63
N LYS A 238 2.43 -17.41 6.50
CA LYS A 238 3.81 -17.02 6.16
C LYS A 238 3.87 -15.80 5.23
N HIS A 239 4.95 -15.02 5.33
CA HIS A 239 5.14 -13.86 4.46
C HIS A 239 5.39 -14.31 3.01
N THR A 240 4.97 -13.48 2.04
CA THR A 240 5.22 -13.71 0.60
C THR A 240 6.67 -13.39 0.22
N GLN A 241 7.14 -13.91 -0.93
CA GLN A 241 8.49 -13.65 -1.42
C GLN A 241 8.51 -13.36 -2.92
N TYR A 242 9.45 -12.53 -3.38
CA TYR A 242 9.68 -12.37 -4.81
C TYR A 242 10.29 -13.64 -5.43
N PRO A 243 10.01 -13.96 -6.70
CA PRO A 243 10.64 -15.08 -7.38
C PRO A 243 12.16 -14.92 -7.37
N GLY A 244 12.86 -16.01 -7.10
CA GLY A 244 14.32 -16.07 -6.92
C GLY A 244 14.80 -17.52 -6.91
N GLY A 245 16.11 -17.72 -7.02
CA GLY A 245 16.72 -19.05 -6.88
C GLY A 245 16.29 -19.70 -5.56
N GLY A 246 15.79 -20.94 -5.63
CA GLY A 246 15.31 -21.69 -4.46
C GLY A 246 14.01 -21.18 -3.83
N ARG A 247 13.32 -20.20 -4.40
CA ARG A 247 12.06 -19.66 -3.86
C ARG A 247 10.85 -20.26 -4.58
N THR A 248 10.09 -21.08 -3.86
CA THR A 248 8.90 -21.78 -4.39
C THR A 248 7.64 -21.40 -3.60
N ASN A 249 6.48 -21.92 -4.00
CA ASN A 249 5.25 -21.75 -3.23
C ASN A 249 5.23 -22.57 -1.93
N ALA A 250 6.15 -23.53 -1.75
CA ALA A 250 6.19 -24.42 -0.60
C ALA A 250 7.15 -23.96 0.50
N ASN A 251 8.01 -22.96 0.24
CA ASN A 251 9.04 -22.52 1.16
C ASN A 251 9.08 -21.00 1.33
N VAL A 252 9.90 -20.55 2.28
CA VAL A 252 10.20 -19.15 2.53
C VAL A 252 11.70 -19.04 2.74
N VAL A 253 12.36 -18.21 1.94
CA VAL A 253 13.82 -18.00 2.00
C VAL A 253 14.11 -16.61 2.57
N GLY A 254 14.89 -16.56 3.64
CA GLY A 254 15.26 -15.31 4.31
C GLY A 254 15.93 -15.56 5.66
N PHE A 255 15.84 -14.58 6.56
CA PHE A 255 16.48 -14.64 7.88
C PHE A 255 15.51 -15.11 8.95
N PRO A 256 15.96 -15.86 9.98
CA PRO A 256 15.14 -16.17 11.14
C PRO A 256 14.80 -14.89 11.92
N LEU A 257 13.67 -14.92 12.63
CA LEU A 257 13.21 -13.80 13.43
C LEU A 257 14.27 -13.35 14.43
N PHE A 258 14.80 -14.30 15.22
CA PHE A 258 15.90 -14.04 16.14
C PHE A 258 17.19 -14.71 15.66
N PRO A 259 18.36 -14.04 15.71
CA PRO A 259 18.57 -12.66 16.20
C PRO A 259 18.45 -11.57 15.12
N VAL A 260 18.52 -11.96 13.84
CA VAL A 260 18.77 -11.02 12.74
C VAL A 260 17.60 -10.08 12.47
N TYR A 261 16.39 -10.63 12.30
CA TYR A 261 15.24 -9.80 11.94
C TYR A 261 14.86 -8.85 13.08
N VAL A 262 14.90 -9.30 14.35
CA VAL A 262 14.63 -8.43 15.51
C VAL A 262 15.60 -7.26 15.57
N ALA A 263 16.90 -7.48 15.36
CA ALA A 263 17.88 -6.39 15.33
C ALA A 263 17.61 -5.42 14.18
N LYS A 264 17.30 -5.93 12.98
CA LYS A 264 16.96 -5.12 11.81
C LYS A 264 15.67 -4.30 12.01
N ALA A 265 14.61 -4.94 12.50
CA ALA A 265 13.31 -4.34 12.78
C ALA A 265 13.43 -3.27 13.88
N GLY A 266 14.13 -3.57 14.98
CA GLY A 266 14.39 -2.61 16.05
C GLY A 266 15.23 -1.42 15.59
N GLY A 267 16.29 -1.66 14.83
CA GLY A 267 17.08 -0.58 14.21
C GLY A 267 16.26 0.28 13.25
N PHE A 268 15.41 -0.35 12.44
CA PHE A 268 14.54 0.35 11.51
C PHE A 268 13.47 1.18 12.21
N PHE A 269 12.92 0.72 13.34
CA PHE A 269 12.03 1.53 14.20
C PHE A 269 12.70 2.83 14.63
N PHE A 270 13.95 2.80 15.11
CA PHE A 270 14.66 4.00 15.52
C PHE A 270 14.96 4.94 14.34
N VAL A 271 15.18 4.40 13.14
CA VAL A 271 15.30 5.23 11.92
C VAL A 271 13.97 5.94 11.61
N VAL A 272 12.85 5.21 11.61
CA VAL A 272 11.52 5.80 11.35
C VAL A 272 11.19 6.86 12.40
N PHE A 273 11.37 6.54 13.68
CA PHE A 273 11.17 7.49 14.78
C PHE A 273 12.09 8.71 14.64
N GLY A 274 13.37 8.51 14.32
CA GLY A 274 14.33 9.58 14.11
C GLY A 274 13.94 10.52 12.97
N VAL A 275 13.42 9.98 11.86
CA VAL A 275 12.90 10.79 10.74
C VAL A 275 11.68 11.59 11.18
N ILE A 276 10.70 10.96 11.84
CA ILE A 276 9.52 11.64 12.36
C ILE A 276 9.91 12.76 13.33
N ALA A 277 10.83 12.48 14.26
CA ALA A 277 11.31 13.45 15.24
C ALA A 277 12.05 14.62 14.57
N ALA A 278 12.88 14.34 13.57
CA ALA A 278 13.56 15.36 12.79
C ALA A 278 12.56 16.25 12.02
N MET A 279 11.55 15.66 11.38
CA MET A 279 10.47 16.40 10.72
C MET A 279 9.69 17.23 11.74
N GLY A 280 9.30 16.65 12.87
CA GLY A 280 8.61 17.34 13.95
C GLY A 280 9.42 18.46 14.61
N ALA A 281 10.75 18.42 14.54
CA ALA A 281 11.59 19.49 15.10
C ALA A 281 11.93 20.59 14.09
N THR A 282 11.95 20.27 12.79
CA THR A 282 12.47 21.18 11.74
C THR A 282 11.41 21.68 10.75
N MET A 283 10.26 21.01 10.69
CA MET A 283 9.19 21.30 9.74
C MET A 283 7.91 21.59 10.51
N ALA A 284 7.59 22.86 10.69
CA ALA A 284 6.37 23.27 11.38
C ALA A 284 5.13 22.72 10.67
N ILE A 285 4.20 22.18 11.44
CA ILE A 285 2.94 21.63 10.96
C ILE A 285 1.81 22.04 11.90
N ASN A 286 0.67 22.38 11.31
CA ASN A 286 -0.55 22.80 12.01
C ASN A 286 -0.32 23.88 13.09
N ASN A 287 0.14 25.04 12.65
CA ASN A 287 0.28 26.23 13.50
C ASN A 287 -1.10 26.85 13.77
N VAL A 288 -1.88 26.22 14.65
CA VAL A 288 -3.28 26.59 14.97
C VAL A 288 -3.46 28.07 15.36
N TRP A 289 -2.43 28.68 15.96
CA TRP A 289 -2.42 30.10 16.32
C TRP A 289 -2.35 31.05 15.12
N ASN A 290 -2.05 30.57 13.91
CA ASN A 290 -2.13 31.40 12.70
C ASN A 290 -3.56 31.44 12.14
N TYR A 291 -4.39 30.45 12.46
CA TYR A 291 -5.78 30.36 11.99
C TYR A 291 -6.74 31.01 12.97
N GLY A 292 -6.47 30.87 14.28
CA GLY A 292 -7.35 31.34 15.34
C GLY A 292 -8.45 30.32 15.69
N PRO A 293 -9.23 30.61 16.74
CA PRO A 293 -10.32 29.75 17.16
C PRO A 293 -11.42 29.69 16.10
N TYR A 294 -12.13 28.57 16.04
CA TYR A 294 -13.23 28.44 15.11
C TYR A 294 -14.39 29.40 15.45
N ASP A 295 -14.80 30.17 14.45
CA ASP A 295 -16.02 30.98 14.45
C ASP A 295 -16.77 30.64 13.15
N PRO A 296 -18.09 30.36 13.20
CA PRO A 296 -18.87 30.02 12.01
C PRO A 296 -19.09 31.19 11.03
N SER A 297 -18.69 32.42 11.38
CA SER A 297 -18.86 33.61 10.54
C SER A 297 -17.68 33.93 9.59
N PRO A 298 -16.39 33.83 9.99
CA PRO A 298 -15.26 33.95 9.07
C PRO A 298 -14.91 32.63 8.37
N VAL A 299 -14.40 32.74 7.14
CA VAL A 299 -13.75 31.63 6.43
C VAL A 299 -12.38 32.10 5.93
N SER A 300 -11.39 31.22 5.99
CA SER A 300 -10.06 31.48 5.43
C SER A 300 -9.95 30.95 4.00
N ALA A 301 -9.14 31.61 3.17
CA ALA A 301 -8.68 31.03 1.91
C ALA A 301 -7.68 29.90 2.21
N GLY A 302 -7.71 28.81 1.44
CA GLY A 302 -6.82 27.67 1.65
C GLY A 302 -7.27 26.70 2.75
N ALA A 303 -8.54 26.74 3.19
CA ALA A 303 -9.08 25.74 4.10
C ALA A 303 -9.14 24.36 3.40
N GLN A 304 -8.16 23.51 3.69
CA GLN A 304 -8.00 22.20 3.08
C GLN A 304 -7.67 21.15 4.14
N PRO A 305 -8.25 19.94 4.05
CA PRO A 305 -7.88 18.87 4.95
C PRO A 305 -6.49 18.32 4.61
N ASP A 306 -5.97 17.44 5.47
CA ASP A 306 -4.72 16.72 5.21
C ASP A 306 -4.74 15.99 3.85
N TRP A 307 -3.55 15.75 3.30
CA TRP A 307 -3.37 15.22 1.94
C TRP A 307 -4.17 13.92 1.66
N TYR A 308 -4.34 13.07 2.69
CA TYR A 308 -5.06 11.81 2.56
C TYR A 308 -6.59 11.97 2.53
N MET A 309 -7.11 13.16 2.84
CA MET A 309 -8.52 13.55 2.74
C MET A 309 -8.80 14.52 1.58
N LEU A 310 -7.77 15.12 0.95
CA LEU A 310 -7.93 16.05 -0.18
C LEU A 310 -8.74 15.48 -1.34
N PHE A 311 -8.75 14.15 -1.53
CA PHE A 311 -9.53 13.53 -2.59
C PHE A 311 -11.04 13.76 -2.43
N LEU A 312 -11.53 13.85 -1.19
CA LEU A 312 -12.95 14.11 -0.88
C LEU A 312 -13.29 15.58 -1.13
N GLU A 313 -12.41 16.48 -0.72
CA GLU A 313 -12.55 17.92 -0.98
C GLU A 313 -12.51 18.19 -2.49
N GLY A 314 -11.57 17.57 -3.21
CA GLY A 314 -11.46 17.70 -4.65
C GLY A 314 -12.67 17.18 -5.39
N SER A 315 -13.25 16.05 -4.98
CA SER A 315 -14.48 15.56 -5.63
C SER A 315 -15.63 16.55 -5.47
N LEU A 316 -15.78 17.16 -4.28
CA LEU A 316 -16.77 18.20 -4.02
C LEU A 316 -16.55 19.43 -4.90
N ARG A 317 -15.31 19.93 -4.99
CA ARG A 317 -14.96 21.09 -5.82
C ARG A 317 -15.18 20.86 -7.32
N LEU A 318 -14.98 19.63 -7.79
CA LEU A 318 -15.18 19.29 -9.21
C LEU A 318 -16.64 19.06 -9.59
N MET A 319 -17.54 18.81 -8.64
CA MET A 319 -18.95 18.57 -8.97
C MET A 319 -19.65 19.85 -9.46
N PRO A 320 -20.44 19.81 -10.55
CA PRO A 320 -21.26 20.95 -10.96
C PRO A 320 -22.39 21.23 -9.96
N GLY A 321 -22.60 22.50 -9.60
CA GLY A 321 -23.60 22.89 -8.61
C GLY A 321 -25.06 22.71 -9.02
N GLN A 322 -25.34 22.50 -10.31
CA GLN A 322 -26.71 22.44 -10.85
C GLN A 322 -27.45 21.13 -10.56
N THR A 323 -26.80 20.14 -9.94
CA THR A 323 -27.41 18.83 -9.64
C THR A 323 -28.09 18.84 -8.27
N GLU A 324 -29.06 19.73 -8.09
CA GLU A 324 -29.92 19.77 -6.91
C GLU A 324 -31.38 19.74 -7.35
N TYR A 325 -32.19 18.91 -6.70
CA TYR A 325 -33.57 18.68 -7.10
C TYR A 325 -34.50 18.77 -5.91
N VAL A 326 -35.61 19.49 -6.03
CA VAL A 326 -36.68 19.50 -5.02
C VAL A 326 -37.71 18.45 -5.45
N ILE A 327 -37.89 17.41 -4.64
CA ILE A 327 -38.84 16.33 -4.88
C ILE A 327 -39.80 16.26 -3.70
N ALA A 328 -41.11 16.43 -3.97
CA ALA A 328 -42.15 16.37 -2.94
C ALA A 328 -41.91 17.29 -1.72
N GLY A 329 -41.30 18.46 -1.94
CA GLY A 329 -40.96 19.43 -0.88
C GLY A 329 -39.64 19.16 -0.16
N TYR A 330 -38.89 18.12 -0.53
CA TYR A 330 -37.58 17.79 0.03
C TYR A 330 -36.46 18.07 -0.97
N THR A 331 -35.39 18.71 -0.51
CA THR A 331 -34.20 18.97 -1.33
C THR A 331 -33.30 17.74 -1.38
N LEU A 332 -32.97 17.29 -2.59
CA LEU A 332 -32.00 16.25 -2.87
C LEU A 332 -30.74 16.89 -3.49
N SER A 333 -29.74 17.13 -2.63
CA SER A 333 -28.46 17.74 -3.00
C SER A 333 -27.48 16.70 -3.58
N LEU A 334 -27.70 16.30 -4.84
CA LEU A 334 -26.79 15.37 -5.54
C LEU A 334 -25.40 15.99 -5.80
N ASN A 335 -25.33 17.31 -5.86
CA ASN A 335 -24.10 18.10 -5.89
C ASN A 335 -23.18 17.83 -4.69
N ILE A 336 -23.70 17.36 -3.55
CA ILE A 336 -22.92 16.95 -2.37
C ILE A 336 -22.88 15.42 -2.26
N LEU A 337 -24.02 14.75 -2.40
CA LEU A 337 -24.13 13.30 -2.21
C LEU A 337 -23.25 12.51 -3.18
N ILE A 338 -23.25 12.87 -4.47
CA ILE A 338 -22.44 12.16 -5.47
C ILE A 338 -20.95 12.26 -5.17
N PRO A 339 -20.36 13.47 -5.08
CA PRO A 339 -18.93 13.58 -4.87
C PRO A 339 -18.46 13.12 -3.49
N ALA A 340 -19.25 13.31 -2.43
CA ALA A 340 -18.81 12.99 -1.09
C ALA A 340 -19.11 11.56 -0.63
N VAL A 341 -20.16 10.94 -1.17
CA VAL A 341 -20.60 9.59 -0.76
C VAL A 341 -20.44 8.59 -1.90
N VAL A 342 -20.98 8.88 -3.08
CA VAL A 342 -21.01 7.92 -4.19
C VAL A 342 -19.62 7.70 -4.78
N ILE A 343 -18.85 8.75 -5.07
CA ILE A 343 -17.51 8.62 -5.68
C ILE A 343 -16.55 7.86 -4.74
N PRO A 344 -16.32 8.29 -3.48
CA PRO A 344 -15.52 7.53 -2.53
C PRO A 344 -16.05 6.11 -2.30
N GLY A 345 -17.37 5.95 -2.20
CA GLY A 345 -18.02 4.65 -2.03
C GLY A 345 -17.70 3.69 -3.19
N LEU A 346 -17.78 4.15 -4.44
CA LEU A 346 -17.41 3.35 -5.62
C LEU A 346 -15.91 3.03 -5.65
N LEU A 347 -15.05 4.00 -5.37
CA LEU A 347 -13.59 3.83 -5.36
C LEU A 347 -13.14 2.81 -4.30
N PHE A 348 -13.61 2.97 -3.06
CA PHE A 348 -13.27 2.06 -1.97
C PHE A 348 -13.92 0.69 -2.13
N THR A 349 -15.14 0.61 -2.67
CA THR A 349 -15.75 -0.68 -3.01
C THR A 349 -14.93 -1.41 -4.06
N PHE A 350 -14.50 -0.72 -5.12
CA PHE A 350 -13.65 -1.32 -6.15
C PHE A 350 -12.35 -1.86 -5.55
N LEU A 351 -11.68 -1.08 -4.71
CA LEU A 351 -10.44 -1.48 -4.04
C LEU A 351 -10.65 -2.71 -3.14
N ALA A 352 -11.72 -2.71 -2.34
CA ALA A 352 -12.05 -3.82 -1.45
C ALA A 352 -12.34 -5.11 -2.23
N VAL A 353 -13.12 -5.04 -3.31
CA VAL A 353 -13.56 -6.22 -4.06
C VAL A 353 -12.56 -6.70 -5.12
N TYR A 354 -11.49 -5.95 -5.39
CA TYR A 354 -10.54 -6.24 -6.48
C TYR A 354 -9.96 -7.67 -6.44
N PRO A 355 -9.49 -8.22 -5.30
CA PRO A 355 -8.96 -9.58 -5.24
C PRO A 355 -9.95 -10.63 -5.76
N PHE A 356 -11.24 -10.46 -5.41
CA PHE A 356 -12.30 -11.38 -5.80
C PHE A 356 -12.67 -11.24 -7.28
N LEU A 357 -12.57 -10.01 -7.81
CA LEU A 357 -12.75 -9.74 -9.24
C LEU A 357 -11.64 -10.42 -10.06
N GLU A 358 -10.37 -10.23 -9.71
CA GLU A 358 -9.25 -10.84 -10.43
C GLU A 358 -9.29 -12.38 -10.34
N ALA A 359 -9.60 -12.94 -9.16
CA ALA A 359 -9.76 -14.38 -8.98
C ALA A 359 -10.94 -14.96 -9.78
N ALA A 360 -12.02 -14.18 -10.00
CA ALA A 360 -13.14 -14.61 -10.83
C ALA A 360 -12.82 -14.61 -12.33
N VAL A 361 -11.95 -13.69 -12.78
CA VAL A 361 -11.54 -13.55 -14.17
C VAL A 361 -10.50 -14.59 -14.58
N THR A 362 -9.55 -14.88 -13.70
CA THR A 362 -8.52 -15.91 -13.91
C THR A 362 -9.02 -17.33 -13.66
N LYS A 363 -10.04 -17.49 -12.80
CA LYS A 363 -10.40 -18.77 -12.16
C LYS A 363 -9.23 -19.46 -11.45
N ASP A 364 -8.18 -18.72 -11.09
CA ASP A 364 -7.05 -19.28 -10.38
C ASP A 364 -7.41 -19.51 -8.90
N LYS A 365 -7.44 -20.77 -8.48
CA LYS A 365 -7.77 -21.20 -7.11
C LYS A 365 -6.56 -21.79 -6.37
N ARG A 366 -5.38 -21.73 -6.98
CA ARG A 366 -4.12 -22.21 -6.39
C ARG A 366 -3.67 -21.26 -5.30
N GLU A 367 -2.81 -21.76 -4.41
CA GLU A 367 -2.16 -20.95 -3.40
C GLU A 367 -0.92 -20.27 -3.98
N HIS A 368 -0.77 -18.99 -3.68
CA HIS A 368 0.31 -18.14 -4.17
C HIS A 368 1.12 -17.60 -2.99
N HIS A 369 2.36 -18.05 -2.86
CA HIS A 369 3.34 -17.53 -1.90
C HIS A 369 4.49 -16.79 -2.60
N VAL A 370 4.65 -17.01 -3.91
CA VAL A 370 5.55 -16.23 -4.77
C VAL A 370 4.79 -15.05 -5.40
N LEU A 371 5.38 -13.86 -5.32
CA LEU A 371 4.81 -12.62 -5.81
C LEU A 371 4.88 -12.52 -7.34
N ASP A 372 3.93 -11.82 -7.94
CA ASP A 372 4.08 -11.40 -9.33
C ASP A 372 5.03 -10.20 -9.40
N ARG A 373 5.82 -10.14 -10.47
CA ARG A 373 6.45 -8.88 -10.87
C ARG A 373 5.38 -7.97 -11.46
N PRO A 374 5.27 -6.69 -11.08
CA PRO A 374 4.22 -5.79 -11.61
C PRO A 374 4.19 -5.68 -13.14
N ARG A 375 5.35 -5.79 -13.80
CA ARG A 375 5.42 -5.81 -15.27
C ARG A 375 4.75 -7.04 -15.90
N ASN A 376 4.64 -8.16 -15.17
CA ASN A 376 4.06 -9.44 -15.64
C ASN A 376 2.53 -9.49 -15.55
N VAL A 377 1.90 -8.46 -14.98
CA VAL A 377 0.44 -8.33 -14.84
C VAL A 377 -0.05 -6.97 -15.38
N PRO A 378 0.10 -6.69 -16.69
CA PRO A 378 -0.06 -5.35 -17.26
C PRO A 378 -1.40 -4.68 -16.94
N VAL A 379 -2.50 -5.43 -16.94
CA VAL A 379 -3.84 -4.88 -16.69
C VAL A 379 -4.03 -4.55 -15.21
N ARG A 380 -3.60 -5.40 -14.28
CA ARG A 380 -3.60 -5.05 -12.85
C ARG A 380 -2.77 -3.80 -12.59
N THR A 381 -1.54 -3.77 -13.10
CA THR A 381 -0.65 -2.62 -12.91
C THR A 381 -1.23 -1.35 -13.53
N GLY A 382 -1.79 -1.43 -14.74
CA GLY A 382 -2.49 -0.31 -15.37
C GLY A 382 -3.68 0.19 -14.55
N LEU A 383 -4.51 -0.72 -14.01
CA LEU A 383 -5.67 -0.34 -13.18
C LEU A 383 -5.25 0.34 -11.88
N GLY A 384 -4.17 -0.15 -11.24
CA GLY A 384 -3.64 0.47 -10.03
C GLY A 384 -3.08 1.87 -10.29
N VAL A 385 -2.36 2.08 -11.40
CA VAL A 385 -1.86 3.41 -11.79
C VAL A 385 -3.00 4.35 -12.19
N ALA A 386 -4.04 3.84 -12.88
CA ALA A 386 -5.23 4.62 -13.20
C ALA A 386 -5.97 5.10 -11.93
N PHE A 387 -6.14 4.22 -10.96
CA PHE A 387 -6.75 4.56 -9.67
C PHE A 387 -5.91 5.60 -8.92
N LEU A 388 -4.60 5.43 -8.86
CA LEU A 388 -3.69 6.40 -8.24
C LEU A 388 -3.73 7.76 -8.96
N THR A 389 -3.82 7.75 -10.29
CA THR A 389 -3.94 8.98 -11.10
C THR A 389 -5.24 9.70 -10.76
N ALA A 390 -6.36 8.99 -10.64
CA ALA A 390 -7.64 9.59 -10.21
C ALA A 390 -7.53 10.18 -8.81
N PHE A 391 -6.94 9.46 -7.85
CA PHE A 391 -6.71 9.94 -6.49
C PHE A 391 -5.85 11.21 -6.47
N ILE A 392 -4.73 11.24 -7.20
CA ILE A 392 -3.84 12.41 -7.28
C ILE A 392 -4.56 13.60 -7.91
N ILE A 393 -5.33 13.40 -9.00
CA ILE A 393 -6.11 14.46 -9.64
C ILE A 393 -7.12 15.05 -8.65
N LEU A 394 -7.84 14.20 -7.91
CA LEU A 394 -8.77 14.64 -6.87
C LEU A 394 -8.03 15.39 -5.76
N ALA A 395 -6.89 14.88 -5.29
CA ALA A 395 -6.11 15.55 -4.26
C ALA A 395 -5.63 16.94 -4.71
N LEU A 396 -5.12 17.06 -5.95
CA LEU A 396 -4.71 18.34 -6.53
C LEU A 396 -5.91 19.29 -6.75
N ALA A 397 -7.07 18.76 -7.13
CA ALA A 397 -8.29 19.55 -7.25
C ALA A 397 -8.78 20.07 -5.90
N GLY A 398 -8.56 19.31 -4.82
CA GLY A 398 -8.78 19.74 -3.43
C GLY A 398 -7.91 20.93 -3.02
N SER A 399 -6.82 21.18 -3.75
CA SER A 399 -5.92 22.32 -3.55
C SER A 399 -5.94 23.35 -4.69
N ASN A 400 -7.02 23.40 -5.48
CA ASN A 400 -7.09 24.25 -6.68
C ASN A 400 -6.92 25.75 -6.41
N ASP A 401 -7.32 26.25 -5.24
CA ASP A 401 -7.18 27.63 -4.80
C ASP A 401 -5.70 27.99 -4.53
N LEU A 402 -4.95 27.11 -3.87
CA LEU A 402 -3.51 27.30 -3.68
C LEU A 402 -2.75 27.19 -5.02
N ILE A 403 -3.15 26.28 -5.90
CA ILE A 403 -2.56 26.20 -7.25
C ILE A 403 -2.83 27.52 -8.00
N ALA A 404 -4.05 28.06 -7.90
CA ALA A 404 -4.41 29.32 -8.55
C ALA A 404 -3.55 30.49 -8.05
N THR A 405 -3.35 30.61 -6.73
CA THR A 405 -2.59 31.72 -6.14
C THR A 405 -1.09 31.59 -6.38
N HIS A 406 -0.50 30.39 -6.22
CA HIS A 406 0.95 30.20 -6.36
C HIS A 406 1.43 30.18 -7.82
N PHE A 407 0.61 29.70 -8.75
CA PHE A 407 0.97 29.65 -10.17
C PHE A 407 0.30 30.77 -10.99
N HIS A 408 -0.42 31.68 -10.34
CA HIS A 408 -1.12 32.80 -10.96
C HIS A 408 -2.06 32.36 -12.10
N LEU A 409 -2.82 31.29 -11.86
CA LEU A 409 -3.74 30.68 -12.82
C LEU A 409 -5.21 30.99 -12.46
N SER A 410 -6.09 30.92 -13.46
CA SER A 410 -7.53 31.05 -13.21
C SER A 410 -8.08 29.82 -12.49
N ILE A 411 -8.72 30.00 -11.34
CA ILE A 411 -9.39 28.93 -10.59
C ILE A 411 -10.45 28.20 -11.42
N ASN A 412 -11.15 28.93 -12.29
CA ASN A 412 -12.15 28.37 -13.20
C ASN A 412 -11.49 27.46 -14.24
N ALA A 413 -10.38 27.90 -14.83
CA ALA A 413 -9.62 27.10 -15.79
C ALA A 413 -9.07 25.83 -15.13
N ILE A 414 -8.48 25.95 -13.95
CA ILE A 414 -7.97 24.80 -13.17
C ILE A 414 -9.09 23.79 -12.91
N THR A 415 -10.25 24.26 -12.44
CA THR A 415 -11.41 23.39 -12.16
C THR A 415 -11.88 22.64 -13.41
N TRP A 416 -11.97 23.32 -14.55
CA TRP A 416 -12.34 22.68 -15.82
C TRP A 416 -11.30 21.66 -16.30
N VAL A 417 -10.02 21.99 -16.18
CA VAL A 417 -8.93 21.07 -16.52
C VAL A 417 -9.02 19.81 -15.65
N PHE A 418 -9.17 19.94 -14.34
CA PHE A 418 -9.30 18.78 -13.46
C PHE A 418 -10.59 17.98 -13.68
N ARG A 419 -11.71 18.62 -14.04
CA ARG A 419 -12.94 17.90 -14.45
C ARG A 419 -12.67 16.99 -15.65
N VAL A 420 -11.98 17.50 -16.68
CA VAL A 420 -11.63 16.70 -17.86
C VAL A 420 -10.61 15.62 -17.50
N LEU A 421 -9.56 15.98 -16.77
CA LEU A 421 -8.50 15.05 -16.37
C LEU A 421 -9.02 13.92 -15.47
N LEU A 422 -10.02 14.16 -14.62
CA LEU A 422 -10.59 13.10 -13.77
C LEU A 422 -11.10 11.90 -14.59
N PHE A 423 -11.64 12.16 -15.79
CA PHE A 423 -12.14 11.09 -16.68
C PHE A 423 -11.07 10.63 -17.67
N VAL A 424 -10.29 11.55 -18.25
CA VAL A 424 -9.34 11.24 -19.32
C VAL A 424 -8.01 10.73 -18.76
N GLY A 425 -7.51 11.32 -17.66
CA GLY A 425 -6.24 11.02 -17.04
C GLY A 425 -6.07 9.55 -16.65
N PRO A 426 -6.99 8.95 -15.87
CA PRO A 426 -6.92 7.53 -15.52
C PRO A 426 -6.92 6.59 -16.73
N VAL A 427 -7.66 6.93 -17.79
CA VAL A 427 -7.73 6.12 -19.02
C VAL A 427 -6.40 6.17 -19.79
N ILE A 428 -5.82 7.36 -19.92
CA ILE A 428 -4.50 7.54 -20.54
C ILE A 428 -3.43 6.82 -19.72
N ALA A 429 -3.44 7.01 -18.39
CA ALA A 429 -2.49 6.38 -17.49
C ALA A 429 -2.57 4.84 -17.56
N PHE A 430 -3.78 4.27 -17.55
CA PHE A 430 -4.00 2.84 -17.76
C PHE A 430 -3.34 2.36 -19.05
N TRP A 431 -3.61 3.03 -20.18
CA TRP A 431 -3.14 2.63 -21.49
C TRP A 431 -1.61 2.71 -21.60
N ILE A 432 -1.02 3.83 -21.15
CA ILE A 432 0.44 4.03 -21.13
C ILE A 432 1.10 2.96 -20.25
N THR A 433 0.62 2.75 -19.03
CA THR A 433 1.19 1.76 -18.10
C THR A 433 1.09 0.35 -18.67
N LYS A 434 -0.04 -0.03 -19.27
CA LYS A 434 -0.20 -1.34 -19.92
C LYS A 434 0.84 -1.52 -21.03
N ARG A 435 1.00 -0.51 -21.89
CA ARG A 435 1.99 -0.52 -22.99
C ARG A 435 3.42 -0.63 -22.48
N ILE A 436 3.77 0.10 -21.42
CA ILE A 436 5.09 0.02 -20.78
C ILE A 436 5.33 -1.40 -20.24
N CYS A 437 4.35 -1.99 -19.53
CA CYS A 437 4.50 -3.36 -19.00
C CYS A 437 4.72 -4.37 -20.12
N LEU A 438 3.96 -4.29 -21.21
CA LEU A 438 4.13 -5.17 -22.38
C LEU A 438 5.48 -4.94 -23.08
N GLY A 439 5.93 -3.68 -23.18
CA GLY A 439 7.27 -3.36 -23.70
C GLY A 439 8.39 -3.96 -22.84
N LEU A 440 8.27 -3.87 -21.52
CA LEU A 440 9.21 -4.49 -20.58
C LEU A 440 9.23 -6.03 -20.70
N GLN A 441 8.07 -6.66 -20.87
CA GLN A 441 7.99 -8.11 -21.11
C GLN A 441 8.67 -8.50 -22.43
N ARG A 442 8.47 -7.72 -23.50
CA ARG A 442 9.13 -7.97 -24.78
C ARG A 442 10.64 -7.79 -24.70
N LYS A 443 11.12 -6.79 -23.94
CA LYS A 443 12.55 -6.65 -23.67
C LYS A 443 13.10 -7.81 -22.87
N ASP A 444 12.39 -8.28 -21.86
CA ASP A 444 12.77 -9.49 -21.10
C ASP A 444 12.81 -10.73 -22.02
N ARG A 445 11.90 -10.84 -22.99
CA ARG A 445 11.89 -11.89 -24.02
C ARG A 445 13.10 -11.82 -24.95
N GLU A 446 13.41 -10.62 -25.46
CA GLU A 446 14.57 -10.34 -26.31
C GLU A 446 15.89 -10.70 -25.61
N LEU A 447 16.03 -10.28 -24.34
CA LEU A 447 17.18 -10.64 -23.52
C LEU A 447 17.34 -12.16 -23.39
N VAL A 448 16.24 -12.91 -23.20
CA VAL A 448 16.31 -14.37 -23.11
C VAL A 448 16.73 -15.01 -24.44
N LEU A 449 16.32 -14.46 -25.58
CA LEU A 449 16.62 -15.01 -26.91
C LEU A 449 18.02 -14.66 -27.42
N HIS A 450 18.51 -13.46 -27.12
CA HIS A 450 19.73 -12.91 -27.72
C HIS A 450 20.85 -12.65 -26.73
N GLY A 451 20.56 -12.46 -25.44
CA GLY A 451 21.56 -12.09 -24.44
C GLY A 451 21.58 -10.59 -24.14
N HIS A 452 22.55 -10.18 -23.32
CA HIS A 452 22.85 -8.78 -23.04
C HIS A 452 23.63 -8.13 -24.19
N GLU A 453 23.11 -7.02 -24.68
CA GLU A 453 23.81 -6.06 -25.55
C GLU A 453 25.12 -5.62 -24.87
N THR A 454 26.26 -5.83 -25.53
CA THR A 454 27.58 -5.41 -24.98
C THR A 454 28.05 -4.08 -25.54
N GLY A 455 27.40 -3.56 -26.58
CA GLY A 455 27.87 -2.42 -27.36
C GLY A 455 29.10 -2.70 -28.21
N ARG A 456 29.63 -3.93 -28.21
CA ARG A 456 30.76 -4.33 -29.06
C ARG A 456 30.24 -4.76 -30.42
N ILE A 457 30.46 -3.92 -31.42
CA ILE A 457 30.14 -4.22 -32.82
C ILE A 457 31.36 -4.85 -33.48
N VAL A 458 31.17 -6.02 -34.09
CA VAL A 458 32.19 -6.70 -34.90
C VAL A 458 31.74 -6.67 -36.36
N ARG A 459 32.67 -6.28 -37.24
CA ARG A 459 32.46 -6.32 -38.69
C ARG A 459 33.09 -7.58 -39.25
N PHE A 460 32.32 -8.38 -39.98
CA PHE A 460 32.84 -9.56 -40.68
C PHE A 460 33.51 -9.20 -42.01
N ALA A 461 34.29 -10.14 -42.54
CA ALA A 461 35.02 -9.97 -43.81
C ALA A 461 34.10 -9.66 -45.01
N HIS A 462 32.87 -10.18 -45.02
CA HIS A 462 31.84 -9.89 -46.03
C HIS A 462 31.12 -8.56 -45.83
N GLY A 463 31.45 -7.79 -44.78
CA GLY A 463 30.97 -6.43 -44.55
C GLY A 463 29.79 -6.29 -43.59
N GLU A 464 29.23 -7.38 -43.09
CA GLU A 464 28.16 -7.38 -42.09
C GLU A 464 28.65 -6.89 -40.73
N TYR A 465 27.78 -6.21 -39.98
CA TYR A 465 28.02 -5.75 -38.61
C TYR A 465 27.11 -6.50 -37.66
N ILE A 466 27.69 -7.22 -36.69
CA ILE A 466 26.94 -7.86 -35.61
C ILE A 466 27.29 -7.25 -34.27
N GLU A 467 26.29 -7.13 -33.39
CA GLU A 467 26.55 -6.83 -31.98
C GLU A 467 26.83 -8.14 -31.23
N VAL A 468 27.96 -8.18 -30.54
CA VAL A 468 28.29 -9.31 -29.67
C VAL A 468 27.39 -9.26 -28.45
N HIS A 469 26.62 -10.32 -28.22
CA HIS A 469 25.77 -10.43 -27.04
C HIS A 469 26.42 -11.34 -25.99
N ARG A 470 26.32 -10.95 -24.71
CA ARG A 470 26.70 -11.81 -23.58
C ARG A 470 25.50 -12.67 -23.19
N PRO A 471 25.60 -14.01 -23.15
CA PRO A 471 24.47 -14.85 -22.75
C PRO A 471 24.04 -14.55 -21.30
N LEU A 472 22.75 -14.73 -21.02
CA LEU A 472 22.22 -14.65 -19.65
C LEU A 472 22.68 -15.86 -18.86
N ASP A 473 22.96 -15.64 -17.58
CA ASP A 473 23.10 -16.75 -16.64
C ASP A 473 21.77 -17.48 -16.43
N ASP A 474 21.82 -18.70 -15.89
CA ASP A 474 20.63 -19.55 -15.75
C ASP A 474 19.58 -18.95 -14.81
N GLN A 475 20.01 -18.23 -13.77
CA GLN A 475 19.12 -17.59 -12.81
C GLN A 475 18.40 -16.40 -13.44
N GLU A 476 19.11 -15.57 -14.17
CA GLU A 476 18.62 -14.43 -14.94
C GLU A 476 17.61 -14.86 -15.99
N ARG A 477 17.91 -15.95 -16.70
CA ARG A 477 17.00 -16.55 -17.69
C ARG A 477 15.73 -17.05 -17.01
N TRP A 478 15.88 -17.86 -15.96
CA TRP A 478 14.75 -18.40 -15.19
C TRP A 478 13.83 -17.29 -14.67
N LEU A 479 14.39 -16.21 -14.11
CA LEU A 479 13.60 -15.10 -13.58
C LEU A 479 12.75 -14.37 -14.62
N ARG A 480 13.14 -14.42 -15.90
CA ARG A 480 12.42 -13.77 -17.01
C ARG A 480 11.36 -14.67 -17.62
N VAL A 481 11.50 -16.00 -17.52
CA VAL A 481 10.52 -16.97 -18.06
C VAL A 481 9.59 -17.57 -17.00
N ASN A 482 9.90 -17.44 -15.71
CA ASN A 482 9.14 -18.03 -14.60
C ASN A 482 7.87 -17.25 -14.23
N TYR A 483 7.00 -16.98 -15.20
CA TYR A 483 5.67 -16.43 -14.96
C TYR A 483 4.62 -17.17 -15.78
N THR A 484 3.38 -17.18 -15.28
CA THR A 484 2.26 -17.79 -16.01
C THR A 484 1.55 -16.73 -16.84
N ALA A 485 1.56 -16.89 -18.16
CA ALA A 485 0.71 -16.12 -19.05
C ALA A 485 -0.69 -16.78 -19.09
N HIS A 486 -1.67 -16.15 -18.44
CA HIS A 486 -3.05 -16.67 -18.44
C HIS A 486 -3.68 -16.49 -19.82
N ALA A 487 -4.31 -17.54 -20.35
CA ALA A 487 -5.14 -17.43 -21.56
C ALA A 487 -6.54 -16.87 -21.22
N PRO A 488 -7.19 -16.12 -22.14
CA PRO A 488 -8.58 -15.73 -21.99
C PRO A 488 -9.50 -16.93 -21.78
N LEU A 489 -10.51 -16.79 -20.91
CA LEU A 489 -11.47 -17.85 -20.65
C LEU A 489 -12.21 -18.29 -21.91
N GLU A 490 -12.13 -19.58 -22.23
CA GLU A 490 -12.97 -20.21 -23.22
C GLU A 490 -14.32 -20.60 -22.60
N ILE A 491 -15.41 -20.42 -23.36
CA ILE A 491 -16.75 -20.78 -22.93
C ILE A 491 -17.38 -21.69 -23.97
N GLU A 492 -18.08 -22.70 -23.48
CA GLU A 492 -18.85 -23.61 -24.32
C GLU A 492 -20.00 -22.89 -25.05
N PRO A 493 -20.52 -23.46 -26.16
CA PRO A 493 -21.63 -22.91 -26.92
C PRO A 493 -22.89 -22.61 -26.07
N ALA A 494 -23.73 -21.70 -26.56
CA ALA A 494 -24.94 -21.25 -25.86
C ALA A 494 -26.00 -22.35 -25.70
N THR A 495 -25.95 -23.36 -26.58
CA THR A 495 -26.84 -24.52 -26.62
C THR A 495 -26.00 -25.78 -26.62
N ASP A 496 -26.43 -26.80 -25.88
CA ASP A 496 -25.80 -28.12 -25.96
C ASP A 496 -26.11 -28.80 -27.31
N SER A 497 -25.55 -29.99 -27.53
CA SER A 497 -25.80 -30.79 -28.74
C SER A 497 -27.27 -31.21 -28.94
N ARG A 498 -28.13 -30.99 -27.94
CA ARG A 498 -29.57 -31.29 -27.96
C ARG A 498 -30.44 -30.02 -28.04
N GLY A 499 -29.84 -28.85 -28.26
CA GLY A 499 -30.55 -27.56 -28.39
C GLY A 499 -31.00 -26.94 -27.07
N VAL A 500 -30.61 -27.49 -25.92
CA VAL A 500 -30.99 -26.98 -24.60
C VAL A 500 -30.11 -25.77 -24.26
N ARG A 501 -30.74 -24.64 -23.95
CA ARG A 501 -30.04 -23.40 -23.57
C ARG A 501 -29.28 -23.58 -22.25
N ARG A 502 -27.98 -23.28 -22.25
CA ARG A 502 -27.14 -23.37 -21.06
C ARG A 502 -27.49 -22.29 -20.03
N LYS A 503 -27.87 -22.72 -18.82
CA LYS A 503 -28.11 -21.81 -17.68
C LYS A 503 -26.80 -21.11 -17.32
N GLY A 504 -26.85 -19.77 -17.19
CA GLY A 504 -25.66 -18.98 -16.83
C GLY A 504 -24.79 -18.51 -18.00
N TYR A 505 -25.08 -18.87 -19.26
CA TYR A 505 -24.29 -18.45 -20.42
C TYR A 505 -24.06 -16.92 -20.51
N LYS A 506 -25.07 -16.10 -20.18
CA LYS A 506 -24.92 -14.63 -20.15
C LYS A 506 -23.90 -14.15 -19.12
N LYS A 507 -23.77 -14.83 -17.97
CA LYS A 507 -22.78 -14.51 -16.94
C LYS A 507 -21.39 -14.91 -17.43
N ASP A 508 -21.24 -16.11 -17.97
CA ASP A 508 -19.99 -16.62 -18.50
C ASP A 508 -19.47 -15.79 -19.68
N ARG A 509 -20.36 -15.34 -20.56
CA ARG A 509 -20.03 -14.42 -21.65
C ARG A 509 -19.51 -13.07 -21.16
N ARG A 510 -20.04 -12.55 -20.05
CA ARG A 510 -19.52 -11.32 -19.42
C ARG A 510 -18.13 -11.55 -18.81
N LEU A 511 -17.93 -12.68 -18.12
CA LEU A 511 -16.63 -13.06 -17.56
C LEU A 511 -15.58 -13.31 -18.66
N GLN A 512 -15.96 -13.92 -19.78
CA GLN A 512 -15.08 -14.11 -20.93
C GLN A 512 -14.63 -12.76 -21.51
N ARG A 513 -15.55 -11.80 -21.70
CA ARG A 513 -15.17 -10.45 -22.18
C ARG A 513 -14.19 -9.78 -21.24
N LEU A 514 -14.43 -9.88 -19.94
CA LEU A 514 -13.52 -9.35 -18.93
C LEU A 514 -12.16 -10.07 -18.96
N SER A 515 -12.15 -11.39 -19.12
CA SER A 515 -10.92 -12.18 -19.25
C SER A 515 -10.11 -11.82 -20.51
N ARG A 516 -10.78 -11.58 -21.65
CA ARG A 516 -10.13 -11.06 -22.85
C ARG A 516 -9.50 -9.69 -22.59
N PHE A 517 -10.23 -8.77 -21.96
CA PHE A 517 -9.66 -7.46 -21.59
C PHE A 517 -8.38 -7.59 -20.74
N PHE A 518 -8.33 -8.55 -19.82
CA PHE A 518 -7.16 -8.82 -18.98
C PHE A 518 -5.98 -9.46 -19.75
N TYR A 519 -6.24 -10.41 -20.66
CA TYR A 519 -5.24 -11.37 -21.12
C TYR A 519 -5.11 -11.56 -22.63
N GLU A 520 -5.86 -10.81 -23.45
CA GLU A 520 -5.78 -10.91 -24.91
C GLU A 520 -4.41 -10.47 -25.44
N ASP A 521 -3.84 -9.39 -24.89
CA ASP A 521 -2.54 -8.83 -25.30
C ASP A 521 -1.32 -9.49 -24.60
N ARG A 522 -1.47 -10.69 -24.02
CA ARG A 522 -0.41 -11.31 -23.20
C ARG A 522 0.85 -11.61 -24.01
N VAL A 523 2.01 -11.46 -23.37
CA VAL A 523 3.30 -11.94 -23.91
C VAL A 523 3.62 -13.27 -23.26
N GLU A 524 3.74 -14.32 -24.07
CA GLU A 524 4.11 -15.66 -23.62
C GLU A 524 5.60 -15.70 -23.24
N PRO A 525 5.98 -16.42 -22.17
CA PRO A 525 7.39 -16.65 -21.85
C PRO A 525 8.09 -17.42 -22.98
N VAL A 526 9.40 -17.22 -23.12
CA VAL A 526 10.18 -17.94 -24.15
C VAL A 526 10.23 -19.42 -23.83
N THR A 527 9.99 -20.25 -24.84
CA THR A 527 10.09 -21.71 -24.76
C THR A 527 11.51 -22.20 -25.04
N PRO A 528 11.93 -23.37 -24.53
CA PRO A 528 13.25 -23.93 -24.81
C PRO A 528 13.53 -24.13 -26.30
N SER A 529 12.51 -24.47 -27.10
CA SER A 529 12.64 -24.60 -28.56
C SER A 529 12.89 -23.27 -29.26
N GLU A 530 12.32 -22.17 -28.77
CA GLU A 530 12.57 -20.84 -29.32
C GLU A 530 13.99 -20.36 -28.99
N VAL A 531 14.52 -20.68 -27.80
CA VAL A 531 15.92 -20.43 -27.45
C VAL A 531 16.86 -21.25 -28.33
N ALA A 532 16.56 -22.54 -28.55
CA ALA A 532 17.38 -23.38 -29.43
C ALA A 532 17.38 -22.85 -30.88
N ALA A 533 16.23 -22.42 -31.39
CA ALA A 533 16.11 -21.84 -32.72
C ALA A 533 16.84 -20.50 -32.86
N SER A 534 16.83 -19.64 -31.83
CA SER A 534 17.56 -18.36 -31.87
C SER A 534 19.07 -18.56 -31.90
N HIS A 535 19.59 -19.59 -31.22
CA HIS A 535 21.01 -19.94 -31.27
C HIS A 535 21.42 -20.61 -32.58
N SER A 536 20.58 -21.47 -33.17
CA SER A 536 20.91 -22.13 -34.44
C SER A 536 20.99 -21.16 -35.62
N HIS A 537 20.20 -20.08 -35.62
CA HIS A 537 20.30 -19.04 -36.64
C HIS A 537 21.59 -18.22 -36.52
N GLY A 538 22.14 -18.02 -35.32
CA GLY A 538 23.43 -17.35 -35.13
C GLY A 538 24.65 -18.20 -35.49
N GLU A 539 24.55 -19.53 -35.37
CA GLU A 539 25.65 -20.44 -35.75
C GLU A 539 25.83 -20.57 -37.26
N HIS A 540 24.76 -20.46 -38.05
CA HIS A 540 24.87 -20.46 -39.51
C HIS A 540 25.66 -19.26 -40.07
N ASP A 541 25.65 -18.12 -39.37
CA ASP A 541 26.45 -16.94 -39.73
C ASP A 541 27.90 -17.03 -39.20
N ALA A 542 28.16 -17.86 -38.19
CA ALA A 542 29.49 -18.07 -37.61
C ALA A 542 30.30 -19.18 -38.32
N LEU A 543 29.65 -20.12 -39.01
CA LEU A 543 30.29 -21.28 -39.64
C LEU A 543 31.07 -20.97 -40.95
N GLY A 544 31.28 -19.70 -41.29
CA GLY A 544 32.10 -19.28 -42.43
C GLY A 544 33.53 -18.86 -42.11
N ALA A 545 33.96 -18.84 -40.85
CA ALA A 545 35.23 -18.19 -40.45
C ALA A 545 36.12 -18.98 -39.47
N ALA A 546 35.90 -20.29 -39.32
CA ALA A 546 36.70 -21.12 -38.42
C ALA A 546 37.23 -22.39 -39.12
N ASP A 547 37.99 -22.17 -40.20
CA ASP A 547 38.97 -23.14 -40.67
C ASP A 547 40.22 -22.33 -41.02
N ASP A 548 40.99 -22.00 -39.98
CA ASP A 548 42.40 -21.62 -40.00
C ASP A 548 42.74 -20.88 -38.69
N THR A 549 43.33 -21.58 -37.71
CA THR A 549 44.65 -21.24 -37.15
C THR A 549 44.98 -22.02 -35.86
N HIS A 550 46.04 -22.82 -36.00
CA HIS A 550 47.12 -23.13 -35.06
C HIS A 550 46.84 -23.58 -33.61
N ALA A 551 47.22 -24.84 -33.39
CA ALA A 551 47.63 -25.41 -32.12
C ALA A 551 48.67 -24.54 -31.40
N VAL A 552 48.41 -24.25 -30.12
CA VAL A 552 49.44 -23.90 -29.13
C VAL A 552 49.13 -24.70 -27.86
N GLU A 553 50.04 -25.62 -27.53
CA GLU A 553 50.11 -26.28 -26.24
C GLU A 553 50.49 -25.28 -25.15
N SER A 554 49.77 -25.29 -24.02
CA SER A 554 50.36 -25.03 -22.71
C SER A 554 49.47 -25.62 -21.62
N GLY A 555 49.97 -26.63 -20.92
CA GLY A 555 49.31 -27.21 -19.76
C GLY A 555 49.50 -26.36 -18.49
N SER A 556 48.51 -26.41 -17.61
CA SER A 556 48.71 -26.46 -16.15
C SER A 556 47.39 -26.83 -15.46
N ALA A 557 47.45 -27.86 -14.61
CA ALA A 557 46.36 -28.39 -13.82
C ALA A 557 46.04 -27.54 -12.59
N VAL A 558 44.75 -27.36 -12.28
CA VAL A 558 44.07 -27.39 -10.95
C VAL A 558 42.57 -27.44 -11.30
N GLY A 559 41.70 -28.38 -10.92
CA GLY A 559 41.56 -29.17 -9.69
C GLY A 559 40.25 -28.76 -9.01
N GLY A 560 39.18 -29.55 -9.15
CA GLY A 560 37.94 -29.37 -8.37
C GLY A 560 36.64 -29.79 -9.07
N GLY A 561 36.45 -31.09 -9.28
CA GLY A 561 35.16 -31.64 -9.72
C GLY A 561 34.18 -31.81 -8.55
N SER A 562 32.91 -31.49 -8.78
CA SER A 562 31.80 -32.06 -8.01
C SER A 562 30.71 -32.53 -8.98
N HIS A 563 30.29 -33.77 -8.74
CA HIS A 563 29.47 -34.60 -9.60
C HIS A 563 28.03 -34.09 -9.70
N ILE A 564 27.52 -34.01 -10.93
CA ILE A 564 26.09 -34.07 -11.24
C ILE A 564 25.72 -35.55 -11.37
N VAL A 565 24.85 -36.03 -10.47
CA VAL A 565 24.23 -37.34 -10.54
C VAL A 565 23.17 -37.33 -11.65
N SER A 566 23.33 -38.22 -12.64
CA SER A 566 22.29 -38.51 -13.64
C SER A 566 21.36 -39.60 -13.10
N PRO A 567 20.05 -39.56 -13.38
CA PRO A 567 19.11 -40.57 -12.95
C PRO A 567 19.00 -41.66 -14.01
N ASP A 568 19.48 -42.86 -13.69
CA ASP A 568 18.98 -44.13 -14.20
C ASP A 568 19.74 -45.25 -13.49
N ASP A 569 19.11 -45.86 -12.47
CA ASP A 569 19.26 -47.30 -12.31
C ASP A 569 18.12 -47.90 -11.48
N THR A 570 17.44 -48.84 -12.11
CA THR A 570 16.38 -49.68 -11.56
C THR A 570 16.99 -50.96 -10.99
N GLY A 571 16.72 -51.27 -9.71
CA GLY A 571 16.93 -52.60 -9.11
C GLY A 571 16.66 -52.57 -7.61
N SER A 572 15.51 -53.06 -7.12
CA SER A 572 15.24 -54.46 -6.75
C SER A 572 16.22 -55.05 -5.72
N THR A 573 15.80 -55.12 -4.45
CA THR A 573 15.85 -56.27 -3.51
C THR A 573 15.49 -55.77 -2.09
N THR A 574 14.33 -56.12 -1.51
CA THR A 574 14.12 -57.24 -0.55
C THR A 574 15.19 -57.38 0.54
N HIS A 575 14.93 -56.85 1.75
CA HIS A 575 14.56 -57.59 2.95
C HIS A 575 14.21 -56.64 4.11
#